data_AF-A0A920G4U6-F1
#
_entry.id   AF-A0A920G4U6-F1
#
_cell.length_a   1.000
_cell.length_b   1.000
_cell.length_c   1.000
_cell.angle_alpha   90.00
_cell.angle_beta   90.00
_cell.angle_gamma   90.00
#
_symmetry.space_group_name_H-M   'P 1'
#
loop_
_entity.id
_entity.type
_entity.pdbx_description
1 polymer ?
#
loop_
_entity_poly.entity_id
_entity_poly.type
_entity_poly.pdbx_seq_one_letter_code
_entity_poly.pdbx_strand_id
1 'polypeptide(L)'
;MAQVPKAQSALVSLDPKHGAIRALVGGMGFELSKFNRATQAKRQPGSNFKPFLYASALRAGITPSTVINDAPVVLDNLAAAEIWRPENDSGKFYGPTRLREALAFSRNLVSIRVLQRVGVRAFIRYVEALGFDTEGMQANLTLALGTHTFTPLEIATGYAILANEGFKVEPWLIERIENADGEIVYAADPLVACPDCANTDSDAAEEVRMEGHPRHRGT
;
A
#
# COMPACT_ATOMS: atom_id res chain seq x y z
N MET A 1 41.44 6.78 -6.51
CA MET A 1 40.99 6.77 -5.11
C MET A 1 39.48 6.89 -5.09
N ALA A 2 38.76 5.88 -4.59
CA ALA A 2 37.37 6.02 -4.20
C ALA A 2 37.10 4.97 -3.12
N GLN A 3 36.81 5.41 -1.89
CA GLN A 3 36.40 4.52 -0.82
C GLN A 3 34.96 4.07 -1.09
N VAL A 4 34.69 2.76 -1.01
CA VAL A 4 33.31 2.26 -1.11
C VAL A 4 32.55 2.72 0.14
N PRO A 5 31.44 3.48 -0.01
CA PRO A 5 30.65 3.92 1.14
C PRO A 5 30.07 2.73 1.91
N LYS A 6 30.08 2.83 3.25
CA LYS A 6 29.35 1.89 4.11
C LYS A 6 27.84 2.02 3.95
N ALA A 7 27.36 3.24 3.67
CA ALA A 7 25.97 3.50 3.34
C ALA A 7 25.58 2.75 2.05
N GLN A 8 24.37 2.21 2.02
CA GLN A 8 23.83 1.45 0.90
C GLN A 8 22.45 2.00 0.55
N SER A 9 22.05 1.85 -0.70
CA SER A 9 20.72 2.23 -1.18
C SER A 9 20.16 1.15 -2.12
N ALA A 10 18.88 1.26 -2.39
CA ALA A 10 18.19 0.51 -3.42
C ALA A 10 17.22 1.45 -4.14
N LEU A 11 16.91 1.13 -5.39
CA LEU A 11 15.91 1.84 -6.18
C LEU A 11 15.04 0.84 -6.93
N VAL A 12 13.75 1.13 -6.95
CA VAL A 12 12.75 0.41 -7.76
C VAL A 12 11.93 1.45 -8.49
N SER A 13 11.72 1.25 -9.79
CA SER A 13 10.75 2.01 -10.59
C SER A 13 9.84 1.02 -11.30
N LEU A 14 8.53 1.22 -11.13
CA LEU A 14 7.47 0.38 -11.68
C LEU A 14 6.56 1.23 -12.57
N ASP A 15 6.05 0.61 -13.63
CA ASP A 15 4.89 1.12 -14.34
C ASP A 15 3.63 0.87 -13.49
N PRO A 16 2.93 1.91 -13.00
CA PRO A 16 1.76 1.70 -12.15
C PRO A 16 0.59 1.10 -12.91
N LYS A 17 0.58 1.15 -14.25
CA LYS A 17 -0.53 0.67 -15.05
C LYS A 17 -0.55 -0.84 -15.19
N HIS A 18 0.62 -1.49 -15.21
CA HIS A 18 0.71 -2.93 -15.47
C HIS A 18 1.84 -3.63 -14.70
N GLY A 19 2.54 -2.96 -13.80
CA GLY A 19 3.54 -3.57 -12.93
C GLY A 19 4.92 -3.81 -13.56
N ALA A 20 5.20 -3.37 -14.80
CA ALA A 20 6.52 -3.61 -15.37
C ALA A 20 7.61 -2.89 -14.59
N ILE A 21 8.66 -3.63 -14.23
CA ILE A 21 9.85 -3.07 -13.59
C ILE A 21 10.66 -2.32 -14.66
N ARG A 22 10.69 -0.99 -14.55
CA ARG A 22 11.44 -0.10 -15.45
C ARG A 22 12.89 0.07 -14.99
N ALA A 23 13.14 0.04 -13.69
CA ALA A 23 14.48 0.07 -13.12
C ALA A 23 14.52 -0.69 -11.80
N LEU A 24 15.61 -1.43 -11.58
CA LEU A 24 15.88 -2.18 -10.35
C LEU A 24 17.35 -2.06 -9.98
N VAL A 25 17.66 -1.37 -8.88
CA VAL A 25 19.02 -1.22 -8.35
C VAL A 25 19.07 -1.82 -6.96
N GLY A 26 19.79 -2.94 -6.81
CA GLY A 26 19.93 -3.68 -5.55
C GLY A 26 21.14 -3.26 -4.68
N GLY A 27 22.00 -2.37 -5.19
CA GLY A 27 23.22 -1.91 -4.54
C GLY A 27 24.20 -1.28 -5.54
N MET A 28 25.41 -0.96 -5.08
CA MET A 28 26.45 -0.27 -5.87
C MET A 28 27.03 -1.09 -7.03
N GLY A 29 26.83 -2.42 -7.03
CA GLY A 29 27.33 -3.29 -8.08
C GLY A 29 27.35 -4.75 -7.65
N PHE A 30 27.14 -5.65 -8.62
CA PHE A 30 27.08 -7.10 -8.39
C PHE A 30 28.39 -7.67 -7.85
N GLU A 31 29.53 -7.19 -8.35
CA GLU A 31 30.87 -7.60 -7.90
C GLU A 31 31.13 -7.28 -6.42
N LEU A 32 30.49 -6.24 -5.89
CA LEU A 32 30.61 -5.87 -4.47
C LEU A 32 29.63 -6.65 -3.60
N SER A 33 28.42 -6.91 -4.10
CA SER A 33 27.38 -7.61 -3.36
C SER A 33 26.36 -8.23 -4.30
N LYS A 34 26.17 -9.54 -4.18
CA LYS A 34 25.11 -10.28 -4.89
C LYS A 34 23.75 -10.17 -4.21
N PHE A 35 23.68 -9.54 -3.03
CA PHE A 35 22.44 -9.35 -2.29
C PHE A 35 21.66 -8.16 -2.86
N ASN A 36 20.50 -8.45 -3.46
CA ASN A 36 19.64 -7.47 -4.08
C ASN A 36 18.74 -6.80 -3.04
N ARG A 37 19.14 -5.62 -2.58
CA ARG A 37 18.38 -4.89 -1.55
C ARG A 37 17.00 -4.42 -2.01
N ALA A 38 16.77 -4.31 -3.32
CA ALA A 38 15.47 -3.92 -3.85
C ALA A 38 14.40 -5.00 -3.63
N THR A 39 14.80 -6.28 -3.66
CA THR A 39 13.87 -7.43 -3.63
C THR A 39 14.06 -8.35 -2.43
N GLN A 40 15.17 -8.22 -1.68
CA GLN A 40 15.50 -9.14 -0.58
C GLN A 40 15.66 -8.42 0.77
N ALA A 41 15.99 -7.13 0.79
CA ALA A 41 16.22 -6.41 2.05
C ALA A 41 14.90 -5.92 2.66
N LYS A 42 14.32 -6.70 3.56
CA LYS A 42 13.19 -6.25 4.37
C LYS A 42 13.65 -5.18 5.38
N ARG A 43 12.98 -4.02 5.38
CA ARG A 43 13.23 -2.87 6.28
C ARG A 43 11.91 -2.24 6.72
N GLN A 44 11.92 -1.58 7.87
CA GLN A 44 10.76 -0.81 8.32
C GLN A 44 10.55 0.39 7.38
N PRO A 45 9.39 0.51 6.71
CA PRO A 45 9.10 1.64 5.84
C PRO A 45 8.85 2.93 6.63
N GLY A 46 8.57 2.83 7.93
CA GLY A 46 8.27 3.98 8.76
C GLY A 46 7.00 4.70 8.29
N SER A 47 7.06 6.04 8.27
CA SER A 47 5.94 6.88 7.84
C SER A 47 5.48 6.68 6.40
N ASN A 48 6.29 6.04 5.54
CA ASN A 48 5.86 5.68 4.17
C ASN A 48 4.71 4.67 4.16
N PHE A 49 4.38 4.03 5.29
CA PHE A 49 3.24 3.13 5.39
C PHE A 49 1.92 3.84 5.74
N LYS A 50 1.97 5.10 6.19
CA LYS A 50 0.77 5.86 6.59
C LYS A 50 -0.25 6.02 5.47
N PRO A 51 0.09 6.27 4.19
CA PRO A 51 -0.91 6.37 3.13
C PRO A 51 -1.87 5.18 3.08
N PHE A 52 -1.37 3.95 3.29
CA PHE A 52 -2.21 2.74 3.33
C PHE A 52 -3.15 2.72 4.55
N LEU A 53 -2.67 3.15 5.72
CA LEU A 53 -3.51 3.31 6.90
C LEU A 53 -4.61 4.34 6.68
N TYR A 54 -4.27 5.47 6.08
CA TYR A 54 -5.24 6.54 5.82
C TYR A 54 -6.23 6.11 4.74
N ALA A 55 -5.81 5.38 3.71
CA ALA A 55 -6.72 4.78 2.74
C ALA A 55 -7.68 3.78 3.39
N SER A 56 -7.19 2.95 4.33
CA SER A 56 -8.04 2.07 5.15
C SER A 56 -9.06 2.86 5.98
N ALA A 57 -8.64 3.98 6.57
CA ALA A 57 -9.51 4.88 7.31
C ALA A 57 -10.61 5.49 6.43
N LEU A 58 -10.26 5.95 5.23
CA LEU A 58 -11.21 6.45 4.24
C LEU A 58 -12.26 5.39 3.88
N ARG A 59 -11.81 4.15 3.63
CA ARG A 59 -12.70 3.01 3.39
C ARG A 59 -13.63 2.71 4.58
N ALA A 60 -13.18 2.94 5.80
CA ALA A 60 -13.96 2.78 7.02
C ALA A 60 -14.89 3.97 7.34
N GLY A 61 -15.06 4.92 6.41
CA GLY A 61 -15.96 6.07 6.55
C GLY A 61 -15.37 7.26 7.32
N ILE A 62 -14.07 7.24 7.65
CA ILE A 62 -13.37 8.41 8.19
C ILE A 62 -13.09 9.35 7.01
N THR A 63 -13.42 10.63 7.13
CA THR A 63 -13.26 11.59 6.02
C THR A 63 -12.00 12.44 6.15
N PRO A 64 -11.49 13.06 5.07
CA PRO A 64 -10.38 14.01 5.14
C PRO A 64 -10.62 15.21 6.09
N SER A 65 -11.89 15.53 6.35
CA SER A 65 -12.31 16.59 7.26
C SER A 65 -12.46 16.13 8.71
N THR A 66 -12.45 14.81 8.97
CA THR A 66 -12.57 14.24 10.32
C THR A 66 -11.45 14.78 11.21
N VAL A 67 -11.84 15.24 12.39
CA VAL A 67 -10.92 15.81 13.38
C VAL A 67 -10.50 14.70 14.35
N ILE A 68 -9.20 14.54 14.53
CA ILE A 68 -8.59 13.60 15.47
C ILE A 68 -7.63 14.38 16.34
N ASN A 69 -7.70 14.16 17.65
CA ASN A 69 -6.89 14.91 18.59
C ASN A 69 -5.42 14.49 18.52
N ASP A 70 -4.52 15.44 18.30
CA ASP A 70 -3.06 15.30 18.37
C ASP A 70 -2.57 15.71 19.77
N ALA A 71 -2.94 14.90 20.76
CA ALA A 71 -2.56 15.03 22.17
C ALA A 71 -1.73 13.82 22.62
N PRO A 72 -1.01 13.89 23.75
CA PRO A 72 -0.28 12.74 24.29
C PRO A 72 -1.11 11.45 24.27
N VAL A 73 -0.49 10.36 23.86
CA VAL A 73 -1.05 9.01 23.93
C VAL A 73 -0.21 8.23 24.93
N VAL A 74 -0.85 7.71 25.96
CA VAL A 74 -0.23 6.77 26.90
C VAL A 74 -1.02 5.48 26.78
N LEU A 75 -0.35 4.41 26.36
CA LEU A 75 -0.98 3.12 26.20
C LEU A 75 -0.27 2.12 27.10
N ASP A 76 -1.08 1.48 27.95
CA ASP A 76 -0.64 0.36 28.75
C ASP A 76 -0.52 -0.85 27.82
N ASN A 77 0.70 -1.37 27.71
CA ASN A 77 1.07 -2.71 27.25
C ASN A 77 1.42 -2.92 25.75
N LEU A 78 2.73 -3.07 25.52
CA LEU A 78 3.32 -3.87 24.44
C LEU A 78 4.09 -5.05 25.06
N ALA A 79 3.39 -6.12 25.47
CA ALA A 79 3.94 -7.41 25.96
C ALA A 79 4.92 -7.39 27.17
N ALA A 80 5.42 -6.24 27.60
CA ALA A 80 6.29 -6.01 28.73
C ALA A 80 5.73 -4.84 29.54
N ALA A 81 6.09 -4.73 30.82
CA ALA A 81 5.67 -3.68 31.75
C ALA A 81 6.20 -2.26 31.39
N GLU A 82 6.36 -1.95 30.11
CA GLU A 82 6.79 -0.66 29.60
C GLU A 82 5.60 0.14 29.06
N ILE A 83 5.49 1.37 29.55
CA ILE A 83 4.51 2.35 29.10
C ILE A 83 4.99 2.89 27.76
N TRP A 84 4.21 2.67 26.69
CA TRP A 84 4.55 3.23 25.37
C TRP A 84 4.06 4.67 25.26
N ARG A 85 5.01 5.59 25.02
CA ARG A 85 4.79 7.04 24.89
C ARG A 85 5.32 7.54 23.55
N PRO A 86 4.59 7.34 22.44
CA PRO A 86 4.99 7.85 21.15
C PRO A 86 4.93 9.38 21.13
N GLU A 87 5.72 9.99 20.23
CA GLU A 87 5.76 11.44 20.02
C GLU A 87 5.75 11.78 18.53
N ASN A 88 5.38 13.01 18.20
CA ASN A 88 5.59 13.55 16.87
C ASN A 88 7.07 13.91 16.69
N ASP A 89 7.60 13.84 15.46
CA ASP A 89 8.99 14.21 15.15
C ASP A 89 9.37 15.61 15.65
N SER A 90 8.42 16.56 15.61
CA SER A 90 8.59 17.92 16.12
C SER A 90 8.65 18.07 17.65
N GLY A 91 8.30 17.03 18.42
CA GLY A 91 8.08 17.08 19.87
C GLY A 91 6.86 17.90 20.32
N LYS A 92 6.08 18.45 19.38
CA LYS A 92 4.92 19.31 19.66
C LYS A 92 3.59 18.54 19.52
N PHE A 93 2.59 19.03 20.27
CA PHE A 93 1.19 18.64 20.16
C PHE A 93 0.41 19.72 19.45
N TYR A 94 -0.43 19.33 18.50
CA TYR A 94 -1.22 20.27 17.69
C TYR A 94 -2.71 20.28 18.07
N GLY A 95 -3.13 19.42 18.99
CA GLY A 95 -4.52 19.34 19.42
C GLY A 95 -5.44 18.84 18.29
N PRO A 96 -6.71 19.28 18.25
CA PRO A 96 -7.67 18.87 17.21
C PRO A 96 -7.12 19.11 15.80
N THR A 97 -6.79 18.03 15.08
CA THR A 97 -6.14 18.07 13.76
C THR A 97 -6.99 17.35 12.72
N ARG A 98 -7.15 17.92 11.52
CA ARG A 98 -7.89 17.25 10.44
C ARG A 98 -7.09 16.08 9.88
N LEU A 99 -7.77 15.01 9.47
CA LEU A 99 -7.12 13.82 8.91
C LEU A 99 -6.18 14.16 7.74
N ARG A 100 -6.59 15.05 6.84
CA ARG A 100 -5.75 15.49 5.72
C ARG A 100 -4.45 16.19 6.16
N GLU A 101 -4.50 16.99 7.22
CA GLU A 101 -3.33 17.70 7.77
C GLU A 101 -2.42 16.71 8.49
N ALA A 102 -3.01 15.75 9.19
CA ALA A 102 -2.26 14.69 9.86
C ALA A 102 -1.43 13.86 8.88
N LEU A 103 -1.98 13.52 7.71
CA LEU A 103 -1.22 12.84 6.66
C LEU A 103 -0.14 13.76 6.07
N ALA A 104 -0.52 15.00 5.70
CA ALA A 104 0.39 15.96 5.08
C ALA A 104 1.62 16.27 5.93
N PHE A 105 1.45 16.35 7.25
CA PHE A 105 2.53 16.59 8.20
C PHE A 105 3.00 15.32 8.93
N SER A 106 2.56 14.14 8.46
CA SER A 106 2.95 12.83 8.99
C SER A 106 2.84 12.72 10.53
N ARG A 107 1.74 13.21 11.12
CA ARG A 107 1.54 13.24 12.58
C ARG A 107 1.41 11.83 13.15
N ASN A 108 2.32 11.45 14.05
CA ASN A 108 2.38 10.11 14.63
C ASN A 108 1.18 9.83 15.52
N LEU A 109 0.85 10.74 16.43
CA LEU A 109 -0.20 10.50 17.43
C LEU A 109 -1.59 10.44 16.79
N VAL A 110 -1.83 11.24 15.75
CA VAL A 110 -3.06 11.12 14.94
C VAL A 110 -3.10 9.78 14.22
N SER A 111 -2.01 9.35 13.59
CA SER A 111 -1.96 8.07 12.87
C SER A 111 -2.21 6.88 13.80
N ILE A 112 -1.70 6.92 15.03
CA ILE A 112 -1.98 5.88 16.05
C ILE A 112 -3.47 5.84 16.39
N ARG A 113 -4.10 7.00 16.61
CA ARG A 113 -5.54 7.09 16.87
C ARG A 113 -6.39 6.69 15.66
N VAL A 114 -5.93 6.94 14.45
CA VAL A 114 -6.55 6.44 13.22
C VAL A 114 -6.56 4.91 13.24
N LEU A 115 -5.42 4.27 13.52
CA LEU A 115 -5.34 2.81 13.61
C LEU A 115 -6.20 2.24 14.74
N GLN A 116 -6.29 2.93 15.88
CA GLN A 116 -7.20 2.54 16.96
C GLN A 116 -8.65 2.55 16.49
N ARG A 117 -9.07 3.59 15.75
CA ARG A 117 -10.44 3.74 15.24
C ARG A 117 -10.77 2.75 14.12
N VAL A 118 -9.83 2.48 13.22
CA VAL A 118 -9.96 1.47 12.16
C VAL A 118 -9.95 0.05 12.73
N GLY A 119 -9.14 -0.17 13.77
CA GLY A 119 -8.87 -1.47 14.36
C GLY A 119 -7.69 -2.17 13.68
N VAL A 120 -6.73 -2.63 14.49
CA VAL A 120 -5.46 -3.18 14.00
C VAL A 120 -5.67 -4.37 13.05
N ARG A 121 -6.51 -5.34 13.43
CA ARG A 121 -6.78 -6.51 12.59
C ARG A 121 -7.51 -6.17 11.30
N ALA A 122 -8.36 -5.13 11.31
CA ALA A 122 -9.03 -4.66 10.10
C ALA A 122 -8.02 -4.02 9.14
N PHE A 123 -7.08 -3.24 9.68
CA PHE A 123 -5.98 -2.69 8.89
C PHE A 123 -5.07 -3.76 8.28
N ILE A 124 -4.71 -4.81 9.03
CA ILE A 124 -3.91 -5.94 8.50
C ILE A 124 -4.62 -6.59 7.30
N ARG A 125 -5.91 -6.95 7.45
CA ARG A 125 -6.70 -7.52 6.33
C ARG A 125 -6.80 -6.56 5.14
N TYR A 126 -6.88 -5.27 5.41
CA TYR A 126 -6.93 -4.26 4.35
C TYR A 126 -5.64 -4.25 3.53
N VAL A 127 -4.46 -4.23 4.17
CA VAL A 127 -3.18 -4.23 3.44
C VAL A 127 -2.85 -5.59 2.81
N GLU A 128 -3.29 -6.69 3.41
CA GLU A 128 -3.24 -8.03 2.80
C GLU A 128 -4.02 -8.07 1.48
N ALA A 129 -5.23 -7.48 1.45
CA ALA A 129 -6.02 -7.36 0.23
C ALA A 129 -5.37 -6.46 -0.84
N LEU A 130 -4.47 -5.55 -0.45
CA LEU A 130 -3.63 -4.77 -1.38
C LEU A 130 -2.42 -5.57 -1.89
N GLY A 131 -2.19 -6.79 -1.40
CA GLY A 131 -1.08 -7.64 -1.80
C GLY A 131 0.21 -7.47 -0.98
N PHE A 132 0.15 -6.81 0.17
CA PHE A 132 1.30 -6.80 1.09
C PHE A 132 1.47 -8.15 1.79
N ASP A 133 2.72 -8.59 1.95
CA ASP A 133 3.06 -9.75 2.79
C ASP A 133 2.83 -9.42 4.28
N THR A 134 1.72 -9.93 4.82
CA THR A 134 1.36 -9.77 6.23
C THR A 134 1.83 -10.92 7.11
N GLU A 135 2.61 -11.87 6.58
CA GLU A 135 3.17 -12.94 7.39
C GLU A 135 4.06 -12.37 8.51
N GLY A 136 3.81 -12.80 9.75
CA GLY A 136 4.53 -12.31 10.93
C GLY A 136 4.20 -10.87 11.36
N MET A 137 3.24 -10.20 10.71
CA MET A 137 2.84 -8.85 11.10
C MET A 137 2.16 -8.84 12.48
N GLN A 138 2.80 -8.18 13.45
CA GLN A 138 2.28 -8.13 14.81
C GLN A 138 1.07 -7.19 14.92
N ALA A 139 -0.05 -7.70 15.45
CA ALA A 139 -1.28 -6.94 15.63
C ALA A 139 -1.22 -5.98 16.83
N ASN A 140 -0.41 -4.92 16.72
CA ASN A 140 -0.33 -3.84 17.71
C ASN A 140 -0.36 -2.45 17.04
N LEU A 141 -0.42 -1.39 17.85
CA LEU A 141 -0.57 -0.01 17.37
C LEU A 141 0.70 0.58 16.76
N THR A 142 1.85 -0.07 16.93
CA THR A 142 3.11 0.40 16.32
C THR A 142 3.06 0.31 14.80
N LEU A 143 2.16 -0.52 14.22
CA LEU A 143 1.92 -0.59 12.78
C LEU A 143 1.50 0.77 12.19
N ALA A 144 0.90 1.66 12.97
CA ALA A 144 0.60 3.03 12.52
C ALA A 144 1.86 3.84 12.17
N LEU A 145 3.02 3.38 12.63
CA LEU A 145 4.33 3.97 12.40
C LEU A 145 5.18 3.14 11.43
N GLY A 146 4.63 2.10 10.79
CA GLY A 146 5.32 1.27 9.80
C GLY A 146 6.44 0.40 10.37
N THR A 147 6.17 -0.31 11.47
CA THR A 147 7.15 -1.17 12.17
C THR A 147 7.30 -2.58 11.59
N HIS A 148 6.36 -3.03 10.75
CA HIS A 148 6.54 -4.26 9.97
C HIS A 148 7.55 -4.03 8.84
N THR A 149 8.30 -5.06 8.46
CA THR A 149 9.37 -4.92 7.47
C THR A 149 8.93 -5.36 6.08
N PHE A 150 9.26 -4.55 5.08
CA PHE A 150 8.99 -4.82 3.67
C PHE A 150 10.22 -4.53 2.82
N THR A 151 10.30 -5.13 1.65
CA THR A 151 11.28 -4.79 0.62
C THR A 151 10.88 -3.49 -0.08
N PRO A 152 11.85 -2.76 -0.68
CA PRO A 152 11.55 -1.62 -1.54
C PRO A 152 10.57 -1.95 -2.67
N LEU A 153 10.66 -3.16 -3.26
CA LEU A 153 9.73 -3.60 -4.29
C LEU A 153 8.29 -3.70 -3.77
N GLU A 154 8.06 -4.32 -2.60
CA GLU A 154 6.72 -4.43 -2.00
C GLU A 154 6.10 -3.05 -1.74
N ILE A 155 6.87 -2.11 -1.20
CA ILE A 155 6.40 -0.74 -0.96
C ILE A 155 6.07 -0.04 -2.28
N ALA A 156 6.95 -0.12 -3.28
CA ALA A 156 6.71 0.48 -4.59
C ALA A 156 5.44 -0.09 -5.26
N THR A 157 5.23 -1.40 -5.16
CA THR A 157 4.01 -2.08 -5.67
C THR A 157 2.76 -1.57 -4.96
N GLY A 158 2.79 -1.40 -3.64
CA GLY A 158 1.67 -0.81 -2.91
C GLY A 158 1.35 0.61 -3.37
N TYR A 159 2.38 1.43 -3.60
CA TYR A 159 2.19 2.79 -4.14
C TYR A 159 1.68 2.81 -5.58
N ALA A 160 2.02 1.81 -6.40
CA ALA A 160 1.47 1.67 -7.75
C ALA A 160 -0.07 1.56 -7.72
N ILE A 161 -0.62 0.85 -6.73
CA ILE A 161 -2.08 0.74 -6.53
C ILE A 161 -2.71 2.10 -6.22
N LEU A 162 -2.04 2.94 -5.41
CA LEU A 162 -2.53 4.29 -5.16
C LEU A 162 -2.43 5.18 -6.40
N ALA A 163 -1.36 5.01 -7.19
CA ALA A 163 -1.10 5.81 -8.39
C ALA A 163 -2.01 5.44 -9.57
N ASN A 164 -2.60 4.26 -9.58
CA ASN A 164 -3.44 3.76 -10.67
C ASN A 164 -4.93 3.68 -10.30
N GLU A 165 -5.39 4.41 -9.27
CA GLU A 165 -6.79 4.47 -8.83
C GLU A 165 -7.33 3.22 -8.12
N GLY A 166 -6.45 2.34 -7.64
CA GLY A 166 -6.81 1.23 -6.74
C GLY A 166 -6.73 -0.15 -7.38
N PHE A 167 -6.20 -0.26 -8.60
CA PHE A 167 -6.04 -1.55 -9.28
C PHE A 167 -4.77 -2.25 -8.80
N LYS A 168 -4.90 -3.53 -8.42
CA LYS A 168 -3.73 -4.35 -8.08
C LYS A 168 -2.88 -4.57 -9.33
N VAL A 169 -1.57 -4.43 -9.18
CA VAL A 169 -0.57 -4.81 -10.20
C VAL A 169 0.41 -5.80 -9.61
N GLU A 170 0.92 -6.69 -10.45
CA GLU A 170 1.94 -7.67 -10.08
C GLU A 170 3.26 -7.31 -10.77
N PRO A 171 4.36 -7.10 -10.03
CA PRO A 171 5.61 -6.72 -10.65
C PRO A 171 6.18 -7.80 -11.57
N TRP A 172 6.59 -7.42 -12.78
CA TRP A 172 7.22 -8.32 -13.73
C TRP A 172 8.40 -7.64 -14.43
N LEU A 173 9.36 -8.45 -14.89
CA LEU A 173 10.61 -7.97 -15.50
C LEU A 173 10.82 -8.47 -16.93
N ILE A 174 10.51 -9.74 -17.19
CA ILE A 174 10.75 -10.36 -18.50
C ILE A 174 9.49 -10.15 -19.33
N GLU A 175 9.62 -9.44 -20.45
CA GLU A 175 8.51 -9.23 -21.40
C GLU A 175 8.33 -10.42 -22.32
N ARG A 176 9.44 -10.94 -22.86
CA ARG A 176 9.43 -12.03 -23.83
C ARG A 176 10.72 -12.82 -23.74
N ILE A 177 10.63 -14.12 -24.00
CA ILE A 177 11.78 -14.99 -24.23
C ILE A 177 11.57 -15.67 -25.59
N GLU A 178 12.62 -15.66 -26.40
CA GLU A 178 12.65 -16.33 -27.72
C GLU A 178 13.76 -17.39 -27.72
N ASN A 179 13.53 -18.47 -28.47
CA ASN A 179 14.57 -19.46 -28.76
C ASN A 179 15.47 -18.99 -29.92
N ALA A 180 16.49 -19.79 -30.26
CA ALA A 180 17.44 -19.45 -31.33
C ALA A 180 16.79 -19.39 -32.73
N ASP A 181 15.64 -20.05 -32.91
CA ASP A 181 14.88 -20.09 -34.15
C ASP A 181 13.88 -18.91 -34.26
N GLY A 182 13.81 -18.04 -33.24
CA GLY A 182 12.90 -16.88 -33.19
C GLY A 182 11.49 -17.20 -32.69
N GLU A 183 11.25 -18.41 -32.17
CA GLU A 183 9.96 -18.79 -31.60
C GLU A 183 9.82 -18.26 -30.17
N ILE A 184 8.66 -17.68 -29.86
CA ILE A 184 8.34 -17.17 -28.53
C ILE A 184 8.07 -18.34 -27.59
N VAL A 185 8.94 -18.52 -26.58
CA VAL A 185 8.77 -19.54 -25.54
C VAL A 185 8.07 -19.01 -24.29
N TYR A 186 8.05 -17.69 -24.11
CA TYR A 186 7.34 -17.00 -23.06
C TYR A 186 7.04 -15.56 -23.48
N ALA A 187 5.85 -15.09 -23.13
CA ALA A 187 5.48 -13.67 -23.18
C ALA A 187 4.73 -13.33 -21.88
N ALA A 188 5.01 -12.17 -21.31
CA ALA A 188 4.28 -11.68 -20.15
C ALA A 188 2.84 -11.35 -20.55
N ASP A 189 1.90 -11.76 -19.70
CA ASP A 189 0.47 -11.44 -19.83
C ASP A 189 -0.03 -10.78 -18.51
N PRO A 190 0.38 -9.53 -18.24
CA PRO A 190 0.05 -8.87 -16.99
C PRO A 190 -1.38 -8.29 -17.04
N LEU A 191 -2.03 -8.27 -15.88
CA LEU A 191 -3.22 -7.44 -15.70
C LEU A 191 -2.87 -5.96 -15.88
N VAL A 192 -3.73 -5.24 -16.59
CA VAL A 192 -3.57 -3.80 -16.85
C VAL A 192 -4.67 -3.03 -16.12
N ALA A 193 -4.28 -2.07 -15.29
CA ALA A 193 -5.17 -1.12 -14.66
C ALA A 193 -5.96 -0.35 -15.73
N CYS A 194 -7.28 -0.44 -15.64
CA CYS A 194 -8.18 0.24 -16.57
C CYS A 194 -9.32 0.91 -15.79
N PRO A 195 -9.10 2.15 -15.31
CA PRO A 195 -10.14 2.92 -14.63
C PRO A 195 -11.43 3.05 -15.44
N ASP A 196 -11.30 3.24 -16.75
CA ASP A 196 -12.45 3.43 -17.65
C ASP A 196 -13.21 2.12 -17.94
N CYS A 197 -12.56 0.95 -17.81
CA CYS A 197 -13.21 -0.34 -18.06
C CYS A 197 -14.23 -0.69 -16.96
N ALA A 198 -14.08 -0.15 -15.75
CA ALA A 198 -15.03 -0.36 -14.67
C ALA A 198 -16.36 0.40 -14.90
N ASN A 199 -16.37 1.43 -15.75
CA ASN A 199 -17.57 2.22 -16.06
C ASN A 199 -18.40 1.59 -17.19
N THR A 200 -17.80 0.80 -18.07
CA THR A 200 -18.49 0.19 -19.22
C THR A 200 -19.39 -0.99 -18.87
N ASP A 201 -19.17 -1.64 -17.72
CA ASP A 201 -20.02 -2.75 -17.26
C ASP A 201 -21.36 -2.28 -16.64
N SER A 202 -21.52 -0.97 -16.41
CA SER A 202 -22.77 -0.42 -15.85
C SER A 202 -23.89 -0.21 -16.89
N ASP A 203 -23.55 -0.16 -18.19
CA ASP A 203 -24.52 0.03 -19.27
C ASP A 203 -25.02 -1.29 -19.91
N ALA A 204 -24.38 -2.43 -19.60
CA ALA A 204 -24.74 -3.73 -20.18
C ALA A 204 -25.83 -4.51 -19.39
N ALA A 205 -26.28 -3.99 -18.24
CA ALA A 205 -27.24 -4.66 -17.37
C ALA A 205 -28.71 -4.21 -17.56
N GLU A 206 -29.01 -3.27 -18.46
CA GLU A 206 -30.37 -2.74 -18.65
C GLU A 206 -31.12 -3.28 -19.89
N GLU A 207 -30.55 -4.27 -20.60
CA GLU A 207 -31.18 -4.90 -21.79
C GLU A 207 -31.85 -6.26 -21.54
N VAL A 208 -32.28 -6.51 -20.30
CA VAL A 208 -33.32 -7.53 -20.02
C VAL A 208 -34.61 -6.83 -19.57
N ARG A 209 -35.11 -5.92 -20.41
CA ARG A 209 -36.54 -5.60 -20.43
C ARG A 209 -37.25 -6.75 -21.14
N MET A 210 -37.68 -7.72 -20.35
CA MET A 210 -38.64 -8.73 -20.79
C MET A 210 -39.94 -8.02 -21.20
N GLU A 211 -40.15 -7.89 -22.49
CA GLU A 211 -41.47 -7.72 -23.06
C GLU A 211 -42.36 -8.92 -22.68
N GLY A 212 -43.55 -8.61 -22.17
CA GLY A 212 -44.77 -9.28 -22.58
C GLY A 212 -45.21 -10.52 -21.80
N HIS A 213 -46.15 -10.33 -20.86
CA HIS A 213 -47.35 -11.16 -20.89
C HIS A 213 -48.62 -10.44 -20.41
N PRO A 214 -49.81 -10.78 -20.94
CA PRO A 214 -50.97 -9.92 -20.96
C PRO A 214 -52.03 -10.27 -19.89
N ARG A 215 -52.89 -9.27 -19.64
CA ARG A 215 -54.27 -9.31 -19.09
C ARG A 215 -54.48 -9.90 -17.68
N HIS A 216 -55.13 -9.09 -16.84
CA HIS A 216 -56.45 -9.47 -16.32
C HIS A 216 -57.34 -8.23 -16.10
N ARG A 217 -58.50 -8.25 -16.78
CA ARG A 217 -59.71 -7.51 -16.39
C ARG A 217 -60.60 -8.45 -15.57
N GLY A 218 -61.36 -7.87 -14.64
CA GLY A 218 -62.42 -8.51 -13.85
C GLY A 218 -62.07 -8.46 -12.37
N THR A 219 -62.83 -7.82 -11.48
CA THR A 219 -64.23 -7.35 -11.48
C THR A 219 -64.34 -5.98 -10.85
#